data_AF-A0A1D2VG05-F1
#
_entry.id   AF-A0A1D2VG05-F1
#
_cell.length_a   1.000
_cell.length_b   1.000
_cell.length_c   1.000
_cell.angle_alpha   90.00
_cell.angle_beta   90.00
_cell.angle_gamma   90.00
#
_symmetry.space_group_name_H-M   'P 1'
#
loop_
_entity.id
_entity.type
_entity.pdbx_description
1 polymer ?
#
loop_
_entity_poly.entity_id
_entity_poly.type
_entity_poly.pdbx_seq_one_letter_code
_entity_poly.pdbx_strand_id
1 'polypeptide(L)'
;VAVFGINGSLGSVTINALTSAPFADKIALPVIAITRDNSKETDTDLVVYKQAEVKPDAPAKELTDILKGVDVLLNVGSVANSNDRTLDAILKAGTIKLYVPSQFGLDLVATQSYFPNFLSIKTDHTNKARSLGIKTVDVITSLFA
;
A
#
# COMPACT_ATOMS: atom_id res chain seq x y z
N VAL A 1 -4.79 -6.30 8.51
CA VAL A 1 -4.49 -5.60 7.22
C VAL A 1 -3.64 -4.37 7.53
N ALA A 2 -2.68 -4.02 6.68
CA ALA A 2 -1.91 -2.77 6.80
C ALA A 2 -2.16 -1.84 5.60
N VAL A 3 -2.21 -0.53 5.86
CA VAL A 3 -2.39 0.53 4.86
C VAL A 3 -1.19 1.47 4.95
N PHE A 4 -0.41 1.60 3.89
CA PHE A 4 0.76 2.46 3.81
C PHE A 4 0.49 3.73 3.01
N GLY A 5 0.93 4.88 3.53
CA GLY A 5 0.79 6.18 2.85
C GLY A 5 -0.50 6.92 3.22
N ILE A 6 -0.97 6.78 4.46
CA ILE A 6 -2.29 7.23 4.92
C ILE A 6 -2.50 8.75 4.94
N ASN A 7 -1.44 9.55 4.82
CA ASN A 7 -1.55 11.02 4.77
C ASN A 7 -2.00 11.54 3.39
N GLY A 8 -2.14 10.68 2.38
CA GLY A 8 -2.68 11.02 1.07
C GLY A 8 -4.21 11.07 1.05
N SER A 9 -4.78 11.48 -0.08
CA SER A 9 -6.25 11.61 -0.27
C SER A 9 -7.02 10.30 -0.06
N LEU A 10 -6.38 9.15 -0.30
CA LEU A 10 -7.01 7.84 -0.17
C LEU A 10 -6.87 7.22 1.22
N GLY A 11 -6.01 7.75 2.09
CA GLY A 11 -5.67 7.09 3.34
C GLY A 11 -6.87 6.94 4.28
N SER A 12 -7.51 8.07 4.61
CA SER A 12 -8.67 8.08 5.52
C SER A 12 -9.84 7.29 4.96
N VAL A 13 -10.17 7.45 3.68
CA VAL A 13 -11.27 6.72 3.03
C VAL A 13 -11.02 5.21 2.99
N THR A 14 -9.76 4.78 2.79
CA THR A 14 -9.39 3.36 2.81
C THR A 14 -9.52 2.78 4.20
N ILE A 15 -9.00 3.46 5.23
CA ILE A 15 -9.11 3.02 6.62
C ILE A 15 -10.58 2.94 7.04
N ASN A 16 -11.36 3.98 6.76
CA ASN A 16 -12.80 4.02 7.08
C ASN A 16 -13.57 2.89 6.39
N ALA A 17 -13.25 2.58 5.13
CA ALA A 17 -13.88 1.46 4.44
C ALA A 17 -13.54 0.13 5.13
N LEU A 18 -12.27 -0.11 5.47
CA LEU A 18 -11.82 -1.36 6.11
C LEU A 18 -12.40 -1.55 7.52
N THR A 19 -12.74 -0.48 8.24
CA THR A 19 -13.30 -0.53 9.59
C THR A 19 -14.82 -0.36 9.63
N SER A 20 -15.47 -0.13 8.48
CA SER A 20 -16.92 0.07 8.41
C SER A 20 -17.72 -1.22 8.55
N ALA A 21 -18.97 -1.10 9.04
CA ALA A 21 -19.85 -2.24 9.33
C ALA A 21 -20.01 -3.29 8.20
N PRO A 22 -20.04 -2.93 6.89
CA PRO A 22 -20.13 -3.94 5.82
C PRO A 22 -18.90 -4.86 5.69
N PHE A 23 -17.77 -4.47 6.29
CA PHE A 23 -16.48 -5.16 6.18
C PHE A 23 -15.81 -5.47 7.51
N ALA A 24 -16.27 -4.90 8.63
CA ALA A 24 -15.63 -5.02 9.94
C ALA A 24 -15.54 -6.47 10.44
N ASP A 25 -16.47 -7.34 10.05
CA ASP A 25 -16.48 -8.77 10.35
C ASP A 25 -15.57 -9.61 9.42
N LYS A 26 -15.12 -9.02 8.30
CA LYS A 26 -14.26 -9.66 7.28
C LYS A 26 -12.79 -9.29 7.42
N ILE A 27 -12.50 -8.23 8.18
CA ILE A 27 -11.15 -7.70 8.36
C ILE A 27 -10.73 -7.88 9.82
N ALA A 28 -9.60 -8.54 10.04
CA ALA A 28 -9.00 -8.60 11.37
C ALA A 28 -8.58 -7.19 11.82
N LEU A 29 -9.16 -6.76 12.95
CA LEU A 29 -8.87 -5.50 13.61
C LEU A 29 -7.83 -5.68 14.73
N PRO A 30 -7.02 -4.65 15.04
CA PRO A 30 -7.01 -3.34 14.40
C PRO A 30 -6.34 -3.33 13.01
N VAL A 31 -6.78 -2.42 12.13
CA VAL A 31 -6.06 -2.09 10.90
C VAL A 31 -4.78 -1.34 11.27
N ILE A 32 -3.65 -1.70 10.63
CA ILE A 32 -2.38 -1.01 10.84
C ILE A 32 -2.26 0.13 9.83
N ALA A 33 -2.34 1.37 10.29
CA ALA A 33 -2.19 2.57 9.48
C ALA A 33 -0.74 3.06 9.53
N ILE A 34 -0.05 3.10 8.39
CA ILE A 34 1.39 3.38 8.30
C ILE A 34 1.63 4.73 7.63
N THR A 35 2.37 5.60 8.32
CA THR A 35 2.74 6.94 7.88
C THR A 35 4.18 7.29 8.22
N ARG A 36 4.72 8.35 7.61
CA ARG A 36 6.05 8.90 7.96
C ARG A 36 6.04 9.67 9.27
N ASP A 37 4.87 10.20 9.66
CA ASP A 37 4.66 10.98 10.87
C ASP A 37 3.27 10.67 11.41
N ASN A 38 3.22 9.99 12.56
CA ASN A 38 2.00 9.65 13.28
C ASN A 38 1.83 10.49 14.57
N SER A 39 2.59 11.59 14.74
CA SER A 39 2.57 12.40 15.96
C SER A 39 1.21 13.02 16.30
N LYS A 40 0.33 13.14 15.31
CA LYS A 40 -1.04 13.68 15.45
C LYS A 40 -2.11 12.59 15.49
N GLU A 41 -1.73 11.34 15.32
CA GLU A 41 -2.65 10.22 15.27
C GLU A 41 -2.80 9.59 16.66
N THR A 42 -3.95 8.97 16.92
CA THR A 42 -4.23 8.30 18.19
C THR A 42 -4.75 6.90 17.90
N ASP A 43 -4.10 5.90 18.50
CA ASP A 43 -4.54 4.51 18.39
C ASP A 43 -5.96 4.33 18.96
N THR A 44 -6.70 3.42 18.34
CA THR A 44 -8.05 3.00 18.72
C THR A 44 -8.16 1.48 18.62
N ASP A 45 -9.27 0.92 19.08
CA ASP A 45 -9.56 -0.51 18.91
C ASP A 45 -9.70 -0.93 17.43
N LEU A 46 -9.97 0.03 16.54
CA LEU A 46 -10.16 -0.21 15.11
C LEU A 46 -8.88 0.01 14.30
N VAL A 47 -8.01 0.93 14.73
CA VAL A 47 -6.86 1.40 13.96
C VAL A 47 -5.69 1.66 14.89
N VAL A 48 -4.53 1.10 14.54
CA VAL A 48 -3.25 1.40 15.20
C VAL A 48 -2.29 2.06 14.22
N TYR A 49 -1.64 3.13 14.65
CA TYR A 49 -0.78 3.96 13.81
C TYR A 49 0.69 3.62 14.04
N LYS A 50 1.39 3.29 12.96
CA LYS A 50 2.82 2.98 13.00
C LYS A 50 3.59 3.92 12.09
N GLN A 51 4.76 4.32 12.58
CA GLN A 51 5.65 5.16 11.81
C GLN A 51 6.61 4.31 10.97
N ALA A 52 6.65 4.55 9.66
CA ALA A 52 7.69 4.03 8.78
C ALA A 52 7.90 4.98 7.59
N GLU A 53 9.15 5.11 7.19
CA GLU A 53 9.54 5.84 6.00
C GLU A 53 10.24 4.90 5.02
N VAL A 54 9.92 5.02 3.74
CA VAL A 54 10.54 4.26 2.66
C VAL A 54 11.34 5.22 1.80
N LYS A 55 12.67 5.10 1.85
CA LYS A 55 13.59 5.88 1.00
C LYS A 55 14.27 4.96 -0.01
N PRO A 56 14.51 5.38 -1.26
CA PRO A 56 15.17 4.53 -2.27
C PRO A 56 16.55 4.01 -1.84
N ASP A 57 17.29 4.85 -1.12
CA ASP A 57 18.68 4.65 -0.71
C ASP A 57 18.86 3.99 0.67
N ALA A 58 17.76 3.71 1.39
CA ALA A 58 17.81 3.11 2.72
C ALA A 58 17.00 1.80 2.82
N PRO A 59 17.42 0.84 3.67
CA PRO A 59 16.58 -0.31 3.99
C PRO A 59 15.26 0.12 4.64
N ALA A 60 14.13 -0.44 4.21
CA ALA A 60 12.83 -0.22 4.83
C ALA A 60 12.61 -1.14 6.06
N LYS A 61 13.48 -1.02 7.07
CA LYS A 61 13.48 -1.92 8.24
C LYS A 61 12.19 -1.78 9.06
N GLU A 62 11.76 -0.56 9.34
CA GLU A 62 10.56 -0.26 10.11
C GLU A 62 9.33 -0.84 9.41
N LEU A 63 9.23 -0.65 8.09
CA LEU A 63 8.15 -1.26 7.31
C LEU A 63 8.22 -2.79 7.39
N THR A 64 9.40 -3.39 7.22
CA THR A 64 9.57 -4.85 7.31
C THR A 64 9.07 -5.39 8.67
N ASP A 65 9.43 -4.72 9.76
CA ASP A 65 9.05 -5.13 11.11
C ASP A 65 7.55 -4.97 11.35
N ILE A 66 6.93 -3.89 10.86
CA ILE A 66 5.47 -3.69 10.93
C ILE A 66 4.72 -4.76 10.13
N LEU A 67 5.25 -5.17 8.98
CA LEU A 67 4.61 -6.16 8.12
C LEU A 67 4.68 -7.59 8.67
N LYS A 68 5.50 -7.88 9.70
CA LYS A 68 5.53 -9.20 10.33
C LYS A 68 4.19 -9.50 10.99
N GLY A 69 3.50 -10.52 10.50
CA GLY A 69 2.16 -10.90 10.98
C GLY A 69 1.03 -10.17 10.25
N VAL A 70 1.32 -9.44 9.18
CA VAL A 70 0.32 -8.84 8.31
C VAL A 70 0.11 -9.72 7.09
N ASP A 71 -1.15 -10.06 6.81
CA ASP A 71 -1.50 -10.85 5.62
C ASP A 71 -1.68 -9.99 4.35
N VAL A 72 -2.06 -8.72 4.50
CA VAL A 72 -2.43 -7.86 3.36
C VAL A 72 -1.83 -6.48 3.54
N LEU A 73 -1.12 -5.98 2.52
CA LEU A 73 -0.63 -4.61 2.43
C LEU A 73 -1.32 -3.86 1.30
N LEU A 74 -2.02 -2.77 1.64
CA LEU A 74 -2.48 -1.75 0.70
C LEU A 74 -1.51 -0.57 0.69
N ASN A 75 -0.94 -0.23 -0.46
CA ASN A 75 -0.12 0.96 -0.64
C ASN A 75 -0.93 2.04 -1.34
N VAL A 76 -1.39 3.03 -0.57
CA VAL A 76 -2.07 4.25 -1.06
C VAL A 76 -1.14 5.46 -1.09
N GLY A 77 0.17 5.23 -0.94
CA GLY A 77 1.19 6.25 -1.02
C GLY A 77 1.41 6.80 -2.43
N SER A 78 2.19 7.87 -2.54
CA SER A 78 2.50 8.51 -3.82
C SER A 78 3.40 7.64 -4.70
N VAL A 79 3.62 8.07 -5.95
CA VAL A 79 4.51 7.40 -6.91
C VAL A 79 5.92 7.20 -6.35
N ALA A 80 6.41 8.12 -5.50
CA ALA A 80 7.71 7.99 -4.84
C ALA A 80 7.83 6.73 -3.97
N ASN A 81 6.70 6.19 -3.52
CA ASN A 81 6.61 4.98 -2.72
C ASN A 81 6.48 3.70 -3.56
N SER A 82 6.39 3.83 -4.89
CA SER A 82 6.46 2.71 -5.85
C SER A 82 7.92 2.41 -6.16
N ASN A 83 8.68 2.14 -5.10
CA ASN A 83 10.08 1.77 -5.19
C ASN A 83 10.30 0.36 -4.63
N ASP A 84 11.42 -0.22 -5.03
CA ASP A 84 11.79 -1.60 -4.70
C ASP A 84 11.86 -1.89 -3.20
N ARG A 85 12.05 -0.88 -2.34
CA ARG A 85 12.17 -1.10 -0.90
C ARG A 85 10.88 -1.56 -0.25
N THR A 86 9.73 -1.19 -0.82
CA THR A 86 8.44 -1.75 -0.39
C THR A 86 8.39 -3.25 -0.71
N LEU A 87 8.88 -3.68 -1.88
CA LEU A 87 8.92 -5.08 -2.27
C LEU A 87 9.93 -5.87 -1.42
N ASP A 88 11.10 -5.29 -1.14
CA ASP A 88 12.09 -5.86 -0.22
C ASP A 88 11.47 -6.10 1.16
N ALA A 89 10.70 -5.14 1.68
CA ALA A 89 10.05 -5.26 2.98
C ALA A 89 9.00 -6.36 3.00
N ILE A 90 8.19 -6.47 1.93
CA ILE A 90 7.21 -7.54 1.76
C ILE A 90 7.89 -8.92 1.79
N LEU A 91 8.94 -9.10 0.99
CA LEU A 91 9.67 -10.36 0.90
C LEU A 91 10.34 -10.75 2.23
N LYS A 92 10.96 -9.77 2.91
CA LYS A 92 11.60 -10.01 4.22
C LYS A 92 10.61 -10.28 5.34
N ALA A 93 9.42 -9.68 5.29
CA ALA A 93 8.37 -9.95 6.26
C ALA A 93 7.78 -11.36 6.10
N GLY A 94 7.76 -11.89 4.86
CA GLY A 94 7.40 -13.29 4.54
C GLY A 94 5.95 -13.69 4.85
N THR A 95 5.12 -12.77 5.34
CA THR A 95 3.76 -13.05 5.84
C THR A 95 2.67 -12.48 4.93
N ILE A 96 3.03 -11.60 4.00
CA ILE A 96 2.09 -10.94 3.08
C ILE A 96 1.57 -11.95 2.05
N LYS A 97 0.27 -12.19 2.09
CA LYS A 97 -0.49 -13.03 1.17
C LYS A 97 -1.12 -12.25 0.02
N LEU A 98 -1.27 -10.93 0.16
CA LEU A 98 -1.80 -10.04 -0.86
C LEU A 98 -1.16 -8.64 -0.78
N TYR A 99 -0.70 -8.15 -1.92
CA TYR A 99 -0.23 -6.78 -2.10
C TYR A 99 -1.12 -6.02 -3.08
N VAL A 100 -1.58 -4.84 -2.67
CA VAL A 100 -2.30 -3.89 -3.53
C VAL A 100 -1.42 -2.65 -3.68
N PRO A 101 -0.75 -2.44 -4.83
CA PRO A 101 0.11 -1.29 -5.08
C PRO A 101 -0.70 -0.02 -5.35
N SER A 102 0.00 1.12 -5.40
CA SER A 102 -0.60 2.44 -5.67
C SER A 102 -1.00 2.59 -7.14
N GLN A 103 -2.14 2.00 -7.53
CA GLN A 103 -2.66 2.01 -8.91
C GLN A 103 -3.99 2.76 -9.10
N PHE A 104 -4.62 3.22 -8.02
CA PHE A 104 -5.96 3.83 -7.95
C PHE A 104 -6.19 5.00 -8.93
N GLY A 105 -6.32 4.69 -10.22
CA GLY A 105 -6.31 5.66 -11.30
C GLY A 105 -6.69 4.98 -12.61
N LEU A 106 -6.04 5.38 -13.69
CA LEU A 106 -6.29 4.85 -15.04
C LEU A 106 -5.76 3.42 -15.21
N ASP A 107 -6.32 2.70 -16.19
CA ASP A 107 -5.69 1.49 -16.72
C ASP A 107 -4.39 1.88 -17.44
N LEU A 108 -3.28 1.78 -16.73
CA LEU A 108 -1.98 2.21 -17.25
C LEU A 108 -1.49 1.32 -18.38
N VAL A 109 -1.92 0.05 -18.48
CA VAL A 109 -1.55 -0.83 -19.60
C VAL A 109 -2.24 -0.37 -20.86
N ALA A 110 -3.56 -0.15 -20.81
CA ALA A 110 -4.32 0.38 -21.93
C ALA A 110 -3.88 1.79 -22.32
N THR A 111 -3.47 2.61 -21.35
CA THR A 111 -3.05 4.00 -21.59
C THR A 111 -1.77 4.10 -22.43
N GLN A 112 -0.89 3.08 -22.41
CA GLN A 112 0.40 3.15 -23.13
C GLN A 112 0.24 3.31 -24.65
N SER A 113 -0.88 2.88 -25.24
CA SER A 113 -1.12 3.06 -26.69
C SER A 113 -1.36 4.52 -27.09
N TYR A 114 -1.79 5.36 -26.13
CA TYR A 114 -2.05 6.78 -26.34
C TYR A 114 -0.92 7.65 -25.80
N PHE A 115 -0.37 7.27 -24.65
CA PHE A 115 0.69 7.99 -23.96
C PHE A 115 1.82 7.03 -23.56
N PRO A 116 2.77 6.74 -24.47
CA PRO A 116 3.87 5.85 -24.19
C PRO A 116 4.70 6.31 -22.98
N ASN A 117 5.06 5.36 -22.12
CA ASN A 117 5.79 5.56 -20.86
C ASN A 117 5.05 6.37 -19.79
N PHE A 118 3.78 6.74 -20.00
CA PHE A 118 3.03 7.49 -19.01
C PHE A 118 2.88 6.68 -17.73
N LEU A 119 3.49 7.19 -16.65
CA LEU A 119 3.53 6.56 -15.32
C LEU A 119 4.03 5.10 -15.33
N SER A 120 4.92 4.74 -16.26
CA SER A 120 5.42 3.35 -16.39
C SER A 120 6.05 2.81 -15.11
N ILE A 121 6.65 3.67 -14.28
CA ILE A 121 7.18 3.29 -12.95
C ILE A 121 6.16 2.52 -12.09
N LYS A 122 4.86 2.83 -12.22
CA LYS A 122 3.80 2.12 -11.51
C LYS A 122 3.57 0.72 -12.08
N THR A 123 3.52 0.57 -13.40
CA THR A 123 3.36 -0.74 -14.05
C THR A 123 4.59 -1.61 -13.83
N ASP A 124 5.79 -1.01 -13.91
CA ASP A 124 7.07 -1.68 -13.68
C ASP A 124 7.16 -2.22 -12.25
N HIS A 125 6.81 -1.41 -11.25
CA HIS A 125 6.76 -1.82 -9.85
C HIS A 125 5.82 -3.00 -9.61
N THR A 126 4.67 -3.00 -10.26
CA THR A 126 3.66 -4.06 -10.12
C THR A 126 4.10 -5.34 -10.83
N ASN A 127 4.64 -5.22 -12.04
CA ASN A 127 5.18 -6.36 -12.78
C ASN A 127 6.35 -6.99 -12.01
N LYS A 128 7.19 -6.17 -11.38
CA LYS A 128 8.25 -6.63 -10.50
C LYS A 128 7.69 -7.38 -9.29
N ALA A 129 6.69 -6.84 -8.61
CA ALA A 129 6.04 -7.53 -7.49
C ALA A 129 5.56 -8.94 -7.88
N ARG A 130 4.88 -9.06 -9.04
CA ARG A 130 4.44 -10.35 -9.58
C ARG A 130 5.60 -11.28 -9.92
N SER A 131 6.67 -10.76 -10.52
CA SER A 131 7.88 -11.55 -10.86
C SER A 131 8.58 -12.12 -9.62
N LEU A 132 8.43 -11.48 -8.46
CA LEU A 132 8.96 -11.92 -7.18
C LEU A 132 8.04 -12.94 -6.47
N GLY A 133 6.96 -13.38 -7.13
CA GLY A 133 5.99 -14.32 -6.56
C GLY A 133 4.99 -13.69 -5.58
N ILE A 134 4.96 -12.35 -5.46
CA ILE A 134 3.99 -11.66 -4.62
C ILE A 134 2.63 -11.68 -5.33
N LYS A 135 1.59 -12.15 -4.64
CA LYS A 135 0.22 -12.03 -5.16
C LYS A 135 -0.18 -10.55 -5.19
N THR A 136 -0.34 -9.99 -6.38
CA THR A 136 -0.53 -8.55 -6.58
C THR A 136 -1.81 -8.23 -7.34
N VAL A 137 -2.65 -7.35 -6.79
CA VAL A 137 -3.92 -6.90 -7.40
C VAL A 137 -3.87 -5.40 -7.64
N ASP A 138 -4.04 -5.00 -8.90
CA ASP A 138 -4.19 -3.59 -9.26
C ASP A 138 -5.64 -3.18 -9.16
N VAL A 139 -5.90 -2.00 -8.58
CA VAL A 139 -7.24 -1.43 -8.46
C VAL A 139 -7.31 -0.20 -9.35
N ILE A 140 -8.20 -0.25 -10.34
CA ILE A 140 -8.39 0.81 -11.34
C ILE A 140 -9.70 1.51 -10.99
N THR A 141 -9.60 2.76 -10.53
CA THR A 141 -10.73 3.57 -10.07
C THR A 141 -11.04 4.74 -10.98
N SER A 142 -10.26 4.92 -12.05
CA SER A 142 -10.29 6.12 -12.90
C SER A 142 -10.03 7.40 -12.09
N LEU A 143 -10.47 8.56 -12.59
CA LEU A 143 -10.28 9.85 -11.92
C LEU A 143 -11.13 9.95 -10.65
N PHE A 144 -10.57 10.55 -9.60
CA PHE A 144 -11.33 10.87 -8.39
C PHE A 144 -12.24 12.07 -8.64
N ALA A 145 -13.49 11.96 -8.22
CA ALA A 145 -14.49 13.01 -8.23
C ALA A 145 -14.52 13.75 -6.89
#